data_AF-A0A8A2UGQ1-F1
#
_entry.id   AF-A0A8A2UGQ1-F1
#
_cell.length_a   1.000
_cell.length_b   1.000
_cell.length_c   1.000
_cell.angle_alpha   90.00
_cell.angle_beta   90.00
_cell.angle_gamma   90.00
#
_symmetry.space_group_name_H-M   'P 1'
#
loop_
_entity.id
_entity.type
_entity.pdbx_description
1 polymer ?
#
loop_
_entity_poly.entity_id
_entity_poly.type
_entity_poly.pdbx_seq_one_letter_code
_entity_poly.pdbx_strand_id
1 'polypeptide(L)'
;MADPRGPGSAVDGLELPCGETVDPHEIDLGMREYSCPCGDVHAVVTDVHPPSRFFPESLVAVLQETIETDDEFEEFGTPHLLGVVLEEFPDDVVVHDASDDGAVGYTLLWMTAFDARRLHEVVVELVVELMEHAISHADDDAAVSEFESQMLEFDVAEFVEQYRRERDFESEHDQPV
;
A
#
# COMPACT_ATOMS: atom_id res chain seq x y z
N MET A 1 -25.76 -40.59 -4.78
CA MET A 1 -24.84 -40.27 -3.68
C MET A 1 -24.91 -38.76 -3.50
N ALA A 2 -25.21 -38.30 -2.29
CA ALA A 2 -25.27 -36.88 -1.96
C ALA A 2 -23.90 -36.49 -1.39
N ASP A 3 -23.29 -35.44 -1.95
CA ASP A 3 -22.05 -34.84 -1.42
C ASP A 3 -22.35 -34.23 -0.05
N PRO A 4 -21.63 -34.59 1.02
CA PRO A 4 -21.92 -34.11 2.36
C PRO A 4 -21.04 -32.90 2.67
N ARG A 5 -21.37 -31.73 2.11
CA ARG A 5 -20.82 -30.44 2.55
C ARG A 5 -21.95 -29.42 2.60
N GLY A 6 -22.26 -28.96 3.81
CA GLY A 6 -23.29 -27.96 4.08
C GLY A 6 -22.88 -26.58 3.57
N PRO A 7 -23.80 -25.60 3.58
CA PRO A 7 -23.52 -24.23 3.18
C PRO A 7 -22.73 -23.52 4.28
N GLY A 8 -21.41 -23.74 4.28
CA GLY A 8 -20.43 -22.76 4.72
C GLY A 8 -19.70 -22.33 3.46
N SER A 9 -19.65 -21.03 3.19
CA SER A 9 -19.06 -20.44 1.99
C SER A 9 -17.73 -21.10 1.68
N ALA A 10 -17.61 -21.68 0.48
CA ALA A 10 -16.29 -21.79 -0.12
C ALA A 10 -15.79 -20.34 -0.17
N VAL A 11 -14.77 -20.02 0.61
CA VAL A 11 -14.03 -18.78 0.38
C VAL A 11 -13.39 -18.97 -0.99
N ASP A 12 -14.03 -18.36 -1.99
CA ASP A 12 -13.49 -18.28 -3.34
C ASP A 12 -12.15 -17.57 -3.20
N GLY A 13 -11.05 -18.27 -3.52
CA GLY A 13 -9.72 -17.72 -3.38
C GLY A 13 -9.57 -16.42 -4.20
N LEU A 14 -8.63 -15.59 -3.80
CA LEU A 14 -8.33 -14.32 -4.45
C LEU A 14 -7.53 -14.56 -5.72
N GLU A 15 -8.08 -14.20 -6.89
CA GLU A 15 -7.34 -14.21 -8.16
C GLU A 15 -6.38 -13.01 -8.21
N LEU A 16 -5.10 -13.27 -8.43
CA LEU A 16 -4.04 -12.28 -8.51
C LEU A 16 -3.89 -11.75 -9.95
N PRO A 17 -3.25 -10.59 -10.16
CA PRO A 17 -2.98 -10.06 -11.51
C PRO A 17 -2.24 -11.02 -12.45
N CYS A 18 -1.41 -11.91 -11.88
CA CYS A 18 -0.69 -12.94 -12.63
C CYS A 18 -1.56 -14.14 -13.06
N GLY A 19 -2.82 -14.20 -12.62
CA GLY A 19 -3.79 -15.27 -12.89
C GLY A 19 -3.74 -16.45 -11.92
N GLU A 20 -2.84 -16.43 -10.94
CA GLU A 20 -2.83 -17.42 -9.85
C GLU A 20 -3.87 -17.07 -8.78
N THR A 21 -4.26 -18.06 -7.97
CA THR A 21 -5.22 -17.86 -6.88
C THR A 21 -4.56 -18.12 -5.53
N VAL A 22 -4.82 -17.26 -4.54
CA VAL A 22 -4.33 -17.39 -3.16
C VAL A 22 -5.50 -17.43 -2.17
N ASP A 23 -5.37 -18.19 -1.08
CA ASP A 23 -6.33 -18.13 0.02
C ASP A 23 -6.00 -16.93 0.93
N PRO A 24 -6.93 -15.99 1.15
CA PRO A 24 -6.72 -14.86 2.07
C PRO A 24 -6.28 -15.27 3.48
N HIS A 25 -6.61 -16.49 3.94
CA HIS A 25 -6.20 -17.02 5.24
C HIS A 25 -4.70 -17.40 5.32
N GLU A 26 -4.03 -17.50 4.18
CA GLU A 26 -2.57 -17.74 4.13
C GLU A 26 -1.78 -16.43 4.33
N ILE A 27 -2.45 -15.28 4.33
CA ILE A 27 -1.84 -13.98 4.48
C ILE A 27 -1.72 -13.62 5.96
N ASP A 28 -0.48 -13.59 6.43
CA ASP A 28 -0.14 -13.13 7.79
C ASP A 28 -0.14 -11.60 7.86
N LEU A 29 -0.52 -11.05 9.03
CA LEU A 29 -0.57 -9.60 9.25
C LEU A 29 0.80 -8.91 9.13
N GLY A 30 1.92 -9.63 9.31
CA GLY A 30 3.27 -9.11 9.05
C GLY A 30 3.77 -9.34 7.62
N MET A 31 3.01 -10.04 6.77
CA MET A 31 3.46 -10.41 5.43
C MET A 31 3.59 -9.17 4.54
N ARG A 32 4.74 -9.07 3.87
CA ARG A 32 5.00 -8.02 2.88
C ARG A 32 5.08 -8.51 1.46
N GLU A 33 5.44 -9.78 1.32
CA GLU A 33 5.77 -10.39 0.05
C GLU A 33 5.21 -11.81 0.03
N TYR A 34 4.44 -12.12 -1.01
CA TYR A 34 3.93 -13.44 -1.29
C TYR A 34 4.74 -14.04 -2.44
N SER A 35 5.44 -15.15 -2.17
CA SER A 35 6.16 -15.91 -3.20
C SER A 35 5.17 -16.75 -4.01
N CYS A 36 4.84 -16.30 -5.21
CA CYS A 36 3.75 -16.85 -6.01
C CYS A 36 4.19 -18.08 -6.84
N PRO A 37 3.30 -19.06 -7.08
CA PRO A 37 3.55 -20.16 -8.00
C PRO A 37 3.91 -19.74 -9.43
N CYS A 38 3.53 -18.53 -9.88
CA CYS A 38 3.92 -17.99 -11.18
C CYS A 38 5.44 -17.75 -11.31
N GLY A 39 6.17 -17.68 -10.18
CA GLY A 39 7.62 -17.47 -10.11
C GLY A 39 8.02 -16.07 -9.64
N ASP A 40 7.08 -15.13 -9.58
CA ASP A 40 7.30 -13.76 -9.12
C ASP A 40 6.94 -13.59 -7.63
N VAL A 41 7.27 -12.42 -7.09
CA VAL A 41 6.94 -12.01 -5.73
C VAL A 41 5.95 -10.86 -5.79
N HIS A 42 4.85 -11.00 -5.07
CA HIS A 42 3.77 -10.01 -5.03
C HIS A 42 3.79 -9.26 -3.70
N ALA A 43 3.71 -7.94 -3.75
CA ALA A 43 3.59 -7.15 -2.54
C ALA A 43 2.25 -7.42 -1.86
N VAL A 44 2.28 -7.47 -0.53
CA VAL A 44 1.13 -7.67 0.35
C VAL A 44 1.03 -6.48 1.29
N VAL A 45 -0.15 -5.86 1.32
CA VAL A 45 -0.49 -4.78 2.26
C VAL A 45 -1.88 -5.06 2.82
N THR A 46 -2.06 -4.84 4.12
CA THR A 46 -3.34 -4.91 4.80
C THR A 46 -3.65 -3.58 5.47
N ASP A 47 -4.92 -3.31 5.79
CA ASP A 47 -5.36 -2.08 6.44
C ASP A 47 -4.74 -1.87 7.84
N VAL A 48 -4.28 -2.93 8.48
CA VAL A 48 -3.56 -2.84 9.77
C VAL A 48 -2.14 -2.27 9.64
N HIS A 49 -1.56 -2.24 8.43
CA HIS A 49 -0.22 -1.69 8.25
C HIS A 49 -0.26 -0.17 8.37
N PRO A 50 0.62 0.46 9.16
CA PRO A 50 0.66 1.91 9.26
C PRO A 50 1.25 2.52 7.98
N PRO A 51 0.87 3.76 7.62
CA PRO A 51 1.50 4.50 6.52
C PRO A 51 3.00 4.75 6.76
N SER A 52 3.47 4.61 8.01
CA SER A 52 4.90 4.64 8.34
C SER A 52 5.70 3.55 7.62
N ARG A 53 5.04 2.51 7.10
CA ARG A 53 5.64 1.52 6.20
C ARG A 53 6.26 2.12 4.94
N PHE A 54 5.76 3.28 4.49
CA PHE A 54 6.20 3.94 3.26
C PHE A 54 6.94 5.25 3.52
N PHE A 55 6.59 5.97 4.58
CA PHE A 55 7.12 7.30 4.87
C PHE A 55 7.50 7.47 6.34
N PRO A 56 8.46 8.36 6.67
CA PRO A 56 8.71 8.74 8.06
C PRO A 56 7.44 9.25 8.76
N GLU A 57 7.29 8.98 10.06
CA GLU A 57 6.11 9.39 10.85
C GLU A 57 5.88 10.90 10.80
N SER A 58 6.95 11.68 10.68
CA SER A 58 6.87 13.14 10.53
C SER A 58 6.18 13.56 9.24
N LEU A 59 6.41 12.87 8.13
CA LEU A 59 5.74 13.14 6.86
C LEU A 59 4.30 12.63 6.90
N VAL A 60 4.06 11.45 7.47
CA VAL A 60 2.71 10.92 7.70
C VAL A 60 1.86 11.94 8.47
N ALA A 61 2.38 12.50 9.56
CA ALA A 61 1.66 13.49 10.35
C ALA A 61 1.30 14.75 9.54
N VAL A 62 2.20 15.21 8.65
CA VAL A 62 1.92 16.34 7.76
C VAL A 62 0.81 15.98 6.76
N LEU A 63 0.86 14.79 6.17
CA LEU A 63 -0.18 14.33 5.23
C LEU A 63 -1.54 14.23 5.92
N GLN A 64 -1.59 13.69 7.14
CA GLN A 64 -2.81 13.62 7.96
C GLN A 64 -3.37 14.99 8.35
N GLU A 65 -2.51 15.98 8.60
CA GLU A 65 -2.94 17.35 8.90
C GLU A 65 -3.44 18.08 7.64
N THR A 66 -2.87 17.77 6.47
CA THR A 66 -3.09 18.54 5.24
C THR A 66 -4.20 17.98 4.38
N ILE A 67 -4.38 16.66 4.35
CA ILE A 67 -5.34 15.97 3.47
C ILE A 67 -6.62 15.68 4.25
N GLU A 68 -7.70 16.32 3.84
CA GLU A 68 -9.05 15.99 4.32
C GLU A 68 -9.56 14.74 3.59
N THR A 69 -10.12 13.78 4.35
CA THR A 69 -10.71 12.54 3.82
C THR A 69 -12.23 12.66 3.80
N ASP A 70 -12.86 12.22 2.71
CA ASP A 70 -14.32 12.29 2.50
C ASP A 70 -15.00 10.91 2.65
N ASP A 71 -14.32 9.95 3.28
CA ASP A 71 -14.76 8.56 3.41
C ASP A 71 -15.00 8.16 4.87
N GLU A 72 -14.98 6.85 5.14
CA GLU A 72 -15.24 6.29 6.48
C GLU A 72 -14.02 6.32 7.41
N PHE A 73 -12.85 6.69 6.91
CA PHE A 73 -11.63 6.78 7.69
C PHE A 73 -11.48 8.18 8.32
N GLU A 74 -11.11 8.22 9.60
CA GLU A 74 -10.97 9.48 10.35
C GLU A 74 -9.80 10.35 9.88
N GLU A 75 -8.75 9.73 9.32
CA GLU A 75 -7.51 10.38 8.91
C GLU A 75 -6.92 9.71 7.66
N PHE A 76 -6.10 10.46 6.93
CA PHE A 76 -5.27 9.90 5.85
C PHE A 76 -4.41 8.73 6.36
N GLY A 77 -4.24 7.70 5.53
CA GLY A 77 -3.60 6.45 5.94
C GLY A 77 -3.38 5.47 4.80
N THR A 78 -3.03 4.23 5.15
CA THR A 78 -2.71 3.16 4.17
C THR A 78 -3.82 2.91 3.14
N PRO A 79 -5.13 2.85 3.49
CA PRO A 79 -6.18 2.71 2.49
C PRO A 79 -6.15 3.80 1.41
N HIS A 80 -5.86 5.04 1.79
CA HIS A 80 -5.76 6.17 0.86
C HIS A 80 -4.52 6.06 -0.04
N LEU A 81 -3.36 5.71 0.54
CA LEU A 81 -2.14 5.48 -0.24
C LEU A 81 -2.34 4.39 -1.29
N LEU A 82 -2.93 3.26 -0.89
CA LEU A 82 -3.18 2.13 -1.79
C LEU A 82 -4.34 2.42 -2.76
N GLY A 83 -5.26 3.31 -2.40
CA GLY A 83 -6.27 3.86 -3.30
C GLY A 83 -5.63 4.59 -4.49
N VAL A 84 -4.67 5.48 -4.25
CA VAL A 84 -3.93 6.17 -5.33
C VAL A 84 -3.15 5.18 -6.20
N VAL A 85 -2.52 4.15 -5.58
CA VAL A 85 -1.83 3.10 -6.34
C VAL A 85 -2.81 2.31 -7.23
N LEU A 86 -3.98 1.96 -6.72
CA LEU A 86 -5.01 1.26 -7.49
C LEU A 86 -5.57 2.12 -8.63
N GLU A 87 -5.70 3.43 -8.42
CA GLU A 87 -6.14 4.36 -9.47
C GLU A 87 -5.14 4.43 -10.63
N GLU A 88 -3.84 4.44 -10.34
CA GLU A 88 -2.80 4.47 -11.37
C GLU A 88 -2.58 3.08 -12.02
N PHE A 89 -2.68 2.00 -11.23
CA PHE A 89 -2.39 0.63 -11.65
C PHE A 89 -3.58 -0.34 -11.45
N PRO A 90 -4.73 -0.11 -12.12
CA PRO A 90 -5.96 -0.86 -11.85
C PRO A 90 -5.89 -2.34 -12.25
N ASP A 91 -5.04 -2.69 -13.20
CA ASP A 91 -4.87 -4.07 -13.68
C ASP A 91 -3.77 -4.83 -12.89
N ASP A 92 -2.92 -4.12 -12.14
CA ASP A 92 -1.77 -4.70 -11.42
C ASP A 92 -2.00 -4.74 -9.90
N VAL A 93 -3.16 -4.33 -9.41
CA VAL A 93 -3.53 -4.35 -7.99
C VAL A 93 -4.89 -5.01 -7.82
N VAL A 94 -4.96 -5.99 -6.93
CA VAL A 94 -6.21 -6.64 -6.52
C VAL A 94 -6.48 -6.28 -5.06
N VAL A 95 -7.75 -5.96 -4.78
CA VAL A 95 -8.25 -5.66 -3.43
C VAL A 95 -9.23 -6.74 -3.01
N HIS A 96 -9.05 -7.27 -1.80
CA HIS A 96 -9.96 -8.19 -1.16
C HIS A 96 -10.57 -7.55 0.09
N ASP A 97 -11.90 -7.55 0.14
CA ASP A 97 -12.68 -7.16 1.31
C ASP A 97 -12.93 -8.39 2.18
N ALA A 98 -12.32 -8.38 3.37
CA ALA A 98 -12.41 -9.42 4.39
C ALA A 98 -13.19 -8.94 5.63
N SER A 99 -13.95 -7.84 5.53
CA SER A 99 -14.68 -7.25 6.67
C SER A 99 -15.68 -8.20 7.33
N ASP A 100 -16.22 -9.15 6.57
CA ASP A 100 -17.12 -10.21 7.06
C ASP A 100 -16.38 -11.47 7.56
N ASP A 101 -15.05 -11.54 7.41
CA ASP A 101 -14.22 -12.69 7.78
C ASP A 101 -13.36 -12.41 9.03
N GLY A 102 -13.94 -12.65 10.20
CA GLY A 102 -13.24 -12.48 11.47
C GLY A 102 -12.09 -13.46 11.73
N ALA A 103 -11.76 -14.37 10.81
CA ALA A 103 -10.64 -15.30 10.97
C ALA A 103 -9.29 -14.74 10.53
N VAL A 104 -9.26 -13.72 9.64
CA VAL A 104 -8.03 -13.22 9.03
C VAL A 104 -7.37 -12.06 9.78
N GLY A 105 -8.13 -11.28 10.56
CA GLY A 105 -7.60 -10.20 11.39
C GLY A 105 -7.35 -8.86 10.70
N TYR A 106 -7.63 -8.75 9.40
CA TYR A 106 -7.64 -7.51 8.62
C TYR A 106 -9.01 -7.31 7.95
N THR A 107 -9.34 -6.09 7.53
CA THR A 107 -10.58 -5.79 6.79
C THR A 107 -10.33 -5.65 5.30
N LEU A 108 -9.15 -5.18 4.89
CA LEU A 108 -8.78 -4.99 3.50
C LEU A 108 -7.39 -5.57 3.25
N LEU A 109 -7.25 -6.25 2.12
CA LEU A 109 -5.99 -6.80 1.62
C LEU A 109 -5.75 -6.30 0.19
N TRP A 110 -4.58 -5.72 -0.03
CA TRP A 110 -4.05 -5.37 -1.35
C TRP A 110 -2.92 -6.31 -1.72
N MET A 111 -3.00 -6.90 -2.90
CA MET A 111 -1.93 -7.68 -3.51
C MET A 111 -1.61 -7.14 -4.89
N THR A 112 -0.32 -6.99 -5.20
CA THR A 112 0.10 -6.33 -6.45
C THR A 112 0.94 -7.26 -7.33
N ALA A 113 1.00 -6.96 -8.63
CA ALA A 113 1.82 -7.69 -9.60
C ALA A 113 3.34 -7.53 -9.35
N PHE A 114 3.73 -6.49 -8.62
CA PHE A 114 5.12 -6.14 -8.34
C PHE A 114 5.52 -6.47 -6.89
N ASP A 115 6.83 -6.53 -6.62
CA ASP A 115 7.35 -6.83 -5.28
C ASP A 115 7.20 -5.64 -4.29
N ALA A 116 7.48 -5.89 -3.01
CA ALA A 116 7.27 -4.87 -1.97
C ALA A 116 8.24 -3.70 -2.04
N ARG A 117 9.39 -3.84 -2.72
CA ARG A 117 10.31 -2.72 -2.97
C ARG A 117 9.72 -1.83 -4.06
N ARG A 118 9.30 -2.41 -5.19
CA ARG A 118 8.71 -1.64 -6.28
C ARG A 118 7.40 -0.97 -5.86
N LEU A 119 6.57 -1.62 -5.04
CA LEU A 119 5.39 -0.97 -4.45
C LEU A 119 5.79 0.28 -3.66
N HIS A 120 6.87 0.21 -2.88
CA HIS A 120 7.30 1.34 -2.06
C HIS A 120 7.79 2.50 -2.94
N GLU A 121 8.55 2.22 -3.99
CA GLU A 121 8.94 3.23 -4.98
C GLU A 121 7.70 3.90 -5.62
N VAL A 122 6.72 3.10 -6.06
CA VAL A 122 5.47 3.61 -6.65
C VAL A 122 4.70 4.49 -5.67
N VAL A 123 4.55 4.08 -4.41
CA VAL A 123 3.84 4.87 -3.39
C VAL A 123 4.55 6.21 -3.16
N VAL A 124 5.88 6.23 -3.15
CA VAL A 124 6.67 7.47 -2.99
C VAL A 124 6.53 8.37 -4.22
N GLU A 125 6.63 7.80 -5.43
CA GLU A 125 6.42 8.50 -6.70
C GLU A 125 5.06 9.19 -6.71
N LEU A 126 3.98 8.46 -6.42
CA LEU A 126 2.61 8.98 -6.46
C LEU A 126 2.33 10.08 -5.42
N VAL A 127 2.88 9.96 -4.21
CA VAL A 127 2.74 11.03 -3.19
C VAL A 127 3.50 12.29 -3.60
N VAL A 128 4.70 12.13 -4.16
CA VAL A 128 5.47 13.26 -4.69
C VAL A 128 4.72 13.96 -5.82
N GLU A 129 4.16 13.20 -6.76
CA GLU A 129 3.33 13.73 -7.85
C GLU A 129 2.08 14.45 -7.33
N LEU A 130 1.43 13.92 -6.29
CA LEU A 130 0.29 14.58 -5.65
C LEU A 130 0.70 15.92 -5.03
N MET A 131 1.85 15.97 -4.34
CA MET A 131 2.39 17.21 -3.78
C MET A 131 2.76 18.22 -4.87
N GLU A 132 3.37 17.77 -5.97
CA GLU A 132 3.68 18.60 -7.14
C GLU A 132 2.41 19.22 -7.73
N HIS A 133 1.36 18.40 -7.89
CA HIS A 133 0.09 18.90 -8.38
C HIS A 133 -0.48 19.96 -7.43
N ALA A 134 -0.49 19.70 -6.12
CA ALA A 134 -1.02 20.63 -5.13
C ALA A 134 -0.25 21.97 -5.11
N ILE A 135 1.09 21.94 -5.11
CA ILE A 135 1.90 23.15 -5.06
C ILE A 135 1.81 23.95 -6.36
N SER A 136 1.62 23.30 -7.51
CA SER A 136 1.44 23.99 -8.79
C SER A 136 0.21 24.90 -8.84
N HIS A 137 -0.78 24.68 -7.97
CA HIS A 137 -1.96 25.53 -7.80
C HIS A 137 -1.79 26.60 -6.72
N ALA A 138 -0.65 26.65 -6.03
CA ALA A 138 -0.40 27.67 -5.01
C ALA A 138 -0.12 29.03 -5.67
N ASP A 139 -0.64 30.10 -5.07
CA ASP A 139 -0.40 31.49 -5.53
C ASP A 139 1.03 32.01 -5.20
N ASP A 140 1.97 31.11 -4.85
CA ASP A 140 3.35 31.45 -4.44
C ASP A 140 4.38 30.87 -5.42
N ASP A 141 4.75 31.66 -6.43
CA ASP A 141 5.74 31.31 -7.45
C ASP A 141 7.12 30.92 -6.87
N ALA A 142 7.48 31.43 -5.68
CA ALA A 142 8.74 31.10 -5.04
C ALA A 142 8.70 29.70 -4.43
N ALA A 143 7.59 29.34 -3.79
CA ALA A 143 7.37 28.00 -3.26
C ALA A 143 7.35 26.94 -4.38
N VAL A 144 6.68 27.24 -5.50
CA VAL A 144 6.66 26.37 -6.70
C VAL A 144 8.08 26.11 -7.21
N SER A 145 8.85 27.19 -7.45
CA SER A 145 10.21 27.07 -7.98
C SER A 145 11.15 26.32 -7.04
N GLU A 146 11.00 26.51 -5.73
CA GLU A 146 11.78 25.80 -4.71
C GLU A 146 11.47 24.30 -4.74
N PHE A 147 10.20 23.93 -4.76
CA PHE A 147 9.78 22.54 -4.81
C PHE A 147 10.27 21.83 -6.08
N GLU A 148 10.08 22.44 -7.26
CA GLU A 148 10.59 21.89 -8.53
C GLU A 148 12.11 21.62 -8.48
N SER A 149 12.86 22.53 -7.85
CA SER A 149 14.31 22.36 -7.70
C SER A 149 14.69 21.18 -6.80
N GLN A 150 13.94 20.96 -5.72
CA GLN A 150 14.14 19.82 -4.81
C GLN A 150 13.75 18.50 -5.48
N MET A 151 12.71 18.49 -6.32
CA MET A 151 12.28 17.31 -7.06
C MET A 151 13.25 16.86 -8.13
N LEU A 152 13.97 17.78 -8.77
CA LEU A 152 15.05 17.44 -9.71
C LEU A 152 16.20 16.67 -9.05
N GLU A 153 16.40 16.84 -7.75
CA GLU A 153 17.46 16.20 -6.97
C GLU A 153 16.97 14.96 -6.21
N PHE A 154 15.66 14.71 -6.15
CA PHE A 154 15.08 13.62 -5.37
C PHE A 154 15.15 12.29 -6.13
N ASP A 155 15.94 11.36 -5.59
CA ASP A 155 16.03 9.98 -6.10
C ASP A 155 15.15 9.06 -5.24
N VAL A 156 14.02 8.62 -5.80
CA VAL A 156 13.07 7.72 -5.15
C VAL A 156 13.72 6.38 -4.78
N ALA A 157 14.53 5.81 -5.68
CA ALA A 157 15.14 4.52 -5.45
C ALA A 157 16.18 4.59 -4.33
N GLU A 158 16.94 5.68 -4.26
CA GLU A 158 17.85 5.94 -3.15
C GLU A 158 17.10 6.17 -1.83
N PHE A 159 16.02 6.96 -1.85
CA PHE A 159 15.17 7.17 -0.67
C PHE A 159 14.63 5.83 -0.13
N VAL A 160 14.01 5.02 -0.99
CA VAL A 160 13.44 3.72 -0.61
C VAL A 160 14.52 2.77 -0.10
N GLU A 161 15.68 2.72 -0.74
CA GLU A 161 16.80 1.88 -0.30
C GLU A 161 17.30 2.28 1.09
N GLN A 162 17.46 3.58 1.35
CA GLN A 162 17.87 4.07 2.67
C GLN A 162 16.79 3.79 3.72
N TYR A 163 15.54 4.16 3.42
CA TYR A 163 14.41 3.98 4.34
C TYR A 163 14.25 2.52 4.76
N ARG A 164 14.34 1.58 3.79
CA ARG A 164 14.19 0.15 4.08
C ARG A 164 15.35 -0.45 4.86
N ARG A 165 16.53 0.18 4.86
CA ARG A 165 17.67 -0.26 5.68
C ARG A 165 17.55 0.17 7.13
N GLU A 166 16.82 1.24 7.40
CA GLU A 166 16.64 1.84 8.72
C GLU A 166 15.37 1.35 9.44
N ARG A 167 14.70 0.33 8.88
CA ARG A 167 13.42 -0.19 9.38
C ARG A 167 13.44 -1.71 9.56
N ASP A 168 12.82 -2.14 10.65
CA ASP A 168 12.45 -3.51 10.92
C ASP A 168 11.00 -3.73 10.48
N PHE A 169 10.84 -4.59 9.49
CA PHE A 169 9.57 -4.91 8.86
C PHE A 169 9.07 -6.31 9.22
N GLU A 170 9.62 -6.97 10.25
CA GLU A 170 9.26 -8.35 10.60
C GLU A 170 7.87 -8.48 11.26
N SER A 171 7.19 -7.38 11.60
CA SER A 171 5.86 -7.39 12.23
C SER A 171 4.85 -6.49 11.51
N GLU A 172 3.58 -6.63 11.88
CA GLU A 172 2.48 -5.74 11.43
C GLU A 172 2.73 -4.27 11.81
N HIS A 173 3.58 -4.03 12.81
CA HIS A 173 4.02 -2.72 13.24
C HIS A 173 5.45 -2.45 12.74
N ASP A 174 5.58 -1.51 11.81
CA ASP A 174 6.89 -1.07 11.31
C ASP A 174 7.64 -0.26 12.37
N GLN A 175 8.86 -0.65 12.72
CA GLN A 175 9.68 0.01 13.75
C GLN A 175 11.07 0.37 13.24
N PRO A 176 11.68 1.49 13.68
CA PRO A 176 13.09 1.78 13.40
C PRO A 176 14.03 0.70 13.97
N VAL A 177 15.12 0.38 13.25
CA VAL A 177 16.20 -0.53 13.72
C VAL A 177 17.18 0.09 14.71
#